data_AF-A0A1F5SHZ9-F1
#
_entry.id   AF-A0A1F5SHZ9-F1
#
_cell.length_a   1.000
_cell.length_b   1.000
_cell.length_c   1.000
_cell.angle_alpha   90.00
_cell.angle_beta   90.00
_cell.angle_gamma   90.00
#
_symmetry.space_group_name_H-M   'P 1'
#
loop_
_entity.id
_entity.type
_entity.pdbx_description
1 polymer ?
#
loop_
_entity_poly.entity_id
_entity_poly.type
_entity_poly.pdbx_seq_one_letter_code
_entity_poly.pdbx_strand_id
1 'polypeptide(L)'
;MQTSIVKDIMVPLAEYAVIGEDASLYEAIIELKRAQENFSRKNSLHAHRAILVRNKSGRIIGKISQMDALKALEPKARNLISKTARRIGFSKNYLVSTHEQFRLWDIQIEHISNQARHILAKDAMYALTSGEYIDSEATLAAATHQLARGNHHSLLVTDKKKNVVGILRQVDVFTVVFSNIGPIQ
;
A
#
# COMPACT_ATOMS: atom_id res chain seq x y z
N MET A 1 -28.11 10.64 -10.61
CA MET A 1 -26.86 10.06 -10.06
C MET A 1 -27.14 8.60 -9.75
N GLN A 2 -26.42 7.66 -10.34
CA GLN A 2 -26.41 6.29 -9.81
C GLN A 2 -25.81 6.37 -8.40
N THR A 3 -26.59 6.02 -7.39
CA THR A 3 -26.13 5.87 -6.00
C THR A 3 -25.39 4.54 -5.88
N SER A 4 -24.22 4.44 -6.49
CA SER A 4 -23.36 3.26 -6.33
C SER A 4 -22.80 3.25 -4.91
N ILE A 5 -22.89 2.09 -4.25
CA ILE A 5 -22.29 1.87 -2.93
C ILE A 5 -20.89 1.27 -3.08
N VAL A 6 -20.07 1.41 -2.04
CA VAL A 6 -18.68 0.91 -2.03
C VAL A 6 -18.60 -0.57 -2.37
N LYS A 7 -19.53 -1.39 -1.85
CA LYS A 7 -19.57 -2.83 -2.06
C LYS A 7 -19.66 -3.26 -3.53
N ASP A 8 -20.29 -2.45 -4.38
CA ASP A 8 -20.47 -2.77 -5.80
C ASP A 8 -19.19 -2.54 -6.63
N ILE A 9 -18.26 -1.75 -6.09
CA ILE A 9 -17.07 -1.27 -6.81
C ILE A 9 -15.79 -1.90 -6.24
N MET A 10 -15.81 -2.30 -4.96
CA MET A 10 -14.64 -2.83 -4.28
C MET A 10 -14.08 -4.10 -4.93
N VAL A 11 -12.81 -4.36 -4.66
CA VAL A 11 -12.21 -5.67 -4.87
C VAL A 11 -12.48 -6.54 -3.65
N PRO A 12 -13.17 -7.69 -3.78
CA PRO A 12 -13.38 -8.60 -2.67
C PRO A 12 -12.06 -9.06 -2.05
N LEU A 13 -12.05 -9.29 -0.73
CA LEU A 13 -10.85 -9.74 -0.02
C LEU A 13 -10.28 -11.05 -0.61
N ALA A 14 -11.16 -11.95 -1.07
CA ALA A 14 -10.77 -13.21 -1.70
C ALA A 14 -10.00 -13.04 -3.02
N GLU A 15 -10.13 -11.88 -3.68
CA GLU A 15 -9.39 -11.53 -4.90
C GLU A 15 -8.10 -10.76 -4.58
N TYR A 16 -7.77 -10.51 -3.31
CA TYR A 16 -6.61 -9.70 -2.93
C TYR A 16 -5.49 -10.55 -2.32
N ALA A 17 -4.24 -10.17 -2.56
CA ALA A 17 -3.10 -10.81 -1.93
C ALA A 17 -3.11 -10.58 -0.40
N VAL A 18 -3.11 -11.66 0.38
CA VAL A 18 -3.07 -11.62 1.86
C VAL A 18 -2.00 -12.56 2.39
N ILE A 19 -1.06 -12.01 3.18
CA ILE A 19 0.03 -12.77 3.82
C ILE A 19 -0.04 -12.68 5.34
N GLY A 20 0.64 -13.61 6.02
CA GLY A 20 0.79 -13.56 7.49
C GLY A 20 1.81 -12.50 7.94
N GLU A 21 1.65 -12.01 9.17
CA GLU A 21 2.50 -10.98 9.78
C GLU A 21 3.98 -11.38 9.92
N ASP A 22 4.23 -12.69 10.04
CA ASP A 22 5.57 -13.28 10.16
C ASP A 22 6.15 -13.73 8.79
N ALA A 23 5.44 -13.51 7.68
CA ALA A 23 5.99 -13.76 6.34
C ALA A 23 7.07 -12.74 6.00
N SER A 24 7.99 -13.08 5.11
CA SER A 24 9.02 -12.18 4.60
C SER A 24 8.46 -11.17 3.57
N LEU A 25 9.13 -10.02 3.43
CA LEU A 25 8.85 -9.07 2.36
C LEU A 25 9.05 -9.70 0.97
N TYR A 26 9.99 -10.64 0.84
CA TYR A 26 10.16 -11.42 -0.38
C TYR A 26 8.89 -12.21 -0.74
N GLU A 27 8.32 -12.96 0.20
CA GLU A 27 7.06 -13.69 0.00
C GLU A 27 5.91 -12.73 -0.31
N ALA A 28 5.87 -11.56 0.34
CA ALA A 28 4.89 -10.51 0.05
C ALA A 28 4.94 -10.07 -1.43
N ILE A 29 6.15 -9.84 -1.96
CA ILE A 29 6.36 -9.41 -3.35
C ILE A 29 5.98 -10.53 -4.32
N ILE A 30 6.30 -11.79 -4.02
CA ILE A 30 5.90 -12.94 -4.84
C ILE A 30 4.37 -13.06 -4.89
N GLU A 31 3.69 -12.95 -3.76
CA GLU A 31 2.23 -13.01 -3.69
C GLU A 31 1.58 -11.83 -4.43
N LEU A 32 2.18 -10.64 -4.37
CA LEU A 32 1.72 -9.51 -5.18
C LEU A 32 1.81 -9.81 -6.67
N LYS A 33 2.95 -10.33 -7.15
CA LYS A 33 3.14 -10.69 -8.57
C LYS A 33 2.11 -11.73 -9.01
N ARG A 34 1.93 -12.81 -8.24
CA ARG A 34 0.91 -13.83 -8.50
C ARG A 34 -0.48 -13.24 -8.57
N ALA A 35 -0.83 -12.37 -7.61
CA ALA A 35 -2.13 -11.70 -7.63
C ALA A 35 -2.28 -10.82 -8.87
N GLN A 36 -1.26 -10.08 -9.28
CA GLN A 36 -1.28 -9.25 -10.50
C GLN A 36 -1.43 -10.10 -11.78
N GLU A 37 -0.72 -11.22 -11.89
CA GLU A 37 -0.80 -12.15 -13.02
C GLU A 37 -2.15 -12.85 -13.11
N ASN A 38 -2.68 -13.31 -11.97
CA ASN A 38 -3.95 -14.02 -11.89
C ASN A 38 -5.17 -13.09 -11.95
N PHE A 39 -4.96 -11.77 -11.84
CA PHE A 39 -6.06 -10.80 -11.81
C PHE A 39 -6.71 -10.67 -13.19
N SER A 40 -7.61 -11.62 -13.45
CA SER A 40 -8.35 -11.77 -14.70
C SER A 40 -9.70 -11.09 -14.59
N ARG A 41 -9.75 -9.78 -14.32
CA ARG A 41 -10.96 -9.02 -14.63
C ARG A 41 -10.83 -8.45 -16.03
N LYS A 42 -11.75 -8.88 -16.92
CA LYS A 42 -11.96 -8.43 -18.31
C LYS A 42 -11.93 -6.90 -18.52
N ASN A 43 -11.95 -6.07 -17.48
CA ASN A 43 -11.97 -4.61 -17.52
C ASN A 43 -11.01 -3.92 -16.54
N SER A 44 -10.04 -4.61 -15.92
CA SER A 44 -9.12 -3.94 -15.00
C SER A 44 -7.73 -3.77 -15.62
N LEU A 45 -7.55 -2.64 -16.28
CA LEU A 45 -6.24 -2.13 -16.74
C LEU A 45 -5.25 -1.88 -15.57
N HIS A 46 -5.63 -2.19 -14.33
CA HIS A 46 -4.94 -1.78 -13.12
C HIS A 46 -4.76 -2.95 -12.17
N ALA A 47 -3.51 -3.42 -12.09
CA ALA A 47 -3.10 -4.51 -11.21
C ALA A 47 -3.10 -4.09 -9.72
N HIS A 48 -3.09 -5.07 -8.82
CA HIS A 48 -2.95 -4.81 -7.38
C HIS A 48 -1.68 -4.00 -7.07
N ARG A 49 -1.77 -3.02 -6.16
CA ARG A 49 -0.64 -2.13 -5.77
C ARG A 49 -0.19 -2.30 -4.33
N ALA A 50 -0.83 -3.18 -3.57
CA ALA A 50 -0.49 -3.48 -2.20
C ALA A 50 -0.80 -4.95 -1.87
N ILE A 51 -0.25 -5.42 -0.75
CA ILE A 51 -0.58 -6.70 -0.11
C ILE A 51 -1.20 -6.40 1.26
N LEU A 52 -2.20 -7.19 1.68
CA LEU A 52 -2.71 -7.12 3.04
C LEU A 52 -1.96 -8.06 3.98
N VAL A 53 -1.78 -7.62 5.22
CA VAL A 53 -1.12 -8.41 6.26
C VAL A 53 -2.14 -8.82 7.31
N ARG A 54 -2.19 -10.12 7.61
CA ARG A 54 -3.03 -10.69 8.67
C ARG A 54 -2.18 -11.14 9.85
N ASN A 55 -2.71 -10.96 11.05
CA ASN A 55 -2.12 -11.52 12.26
C ASN A 55 -2.41 -13.03 12.39
N LYS A 56 -1.87 -13.66 13.44
CA LYS A 56 -2.14 -15.06 13.80
C LYS A 56 -3.61 -15.40 14.04
N SER A 57 -4.44 -14.42 14.42
CA SER A 57 -5.90 -14.62 14.56
C SER A 57 -6.68 -14.46 13.24
N GLY A 58 -5.98 -14.30 12.10
CA GLY A 58 -6.59 -14.12 10.79
C GLY A 58 -7.13 -12.72 10.50
N ARG A 59 -6.93 -11.76 11.40
CA ARG A 59 -7.42 -10.39 11.24
C ARG A 59 -6.43 -9.56 10.42
N ILE A 60 -6.94 -8.78 9.47
CA ILE A 60 -6.13 -7.80 8.72
C ILE A 60 -5.67 -6.70 9.68
N ILE A 61 -4.37 -6.47 9.75
CA ILE A 61 -3.72 -5.52 10.67
C ILE A 61 -2.92 -4.43 9.94
N GLY A 62 -2.69 -4.57 8.65
CA GLY A 62 -1.91 -3.63 7.88
C GLY A 62 -1.93 -3.92 6.39
N LYS A 63 -1.26 -3.06 5.63
CA LYS A 63 -0.97 -3.25 4.21
C LYS A 63 0.48 -2.88 3.91
N ILE A 64 1.04 -3.50 2.88
CA ILE A 64 2.35 -3.17 2.31
C ILE A 64 2.08 -2.67 0.90
N SER A 65 2.24 -1.36 0.66
CA SER A 65 2.24 -0.81 -0.70
C SER A 65 3.58 -1.05 -1.39
N GLN A 66 3.65 -0.85 -2.70
CA GLN A 66 4.92 -0.82 -3.43
C GLN A 66 5.92 0.19 -2.83
N MET A 67 5.43 1.34 -2.36
CA MET A 67 6.28 2.34 -1.72
C MET A 67 6.80 1.88 -0.36
N ASP A 68 5.99 1.16 0.42
CA ASP A 68 6.42 0.61 1.71
C ASP A 68 7.48 -0.47 1.51
N ALA A 69 7.33 -1.31 0.48
CA ALA A 69 8.34 -2.29 0.10
C ALA A 69 9.67 -1.63 -0.28
N LEU A 70 9.65 -0.55 -1.08
CA LEU A 70 10.86 0.20 -1.44
C LEU A 70 11.53 0.84 -0.21
N LYS A 71 10.74 1.46 0.69
CA LYS A 71 11.26 2.03 1.95
C LYS A 71 11.85 0.98 2.87
N ALA A 72 11.23 -0.21 2.94
CA ALA A 72 11.73 -1.30 3.77
C ALA A 72 13.10 -1.82 3.30
N LEU A 73 13.38 -1.71 2.00
CA LEU A 73 14.65 -2.08 1.38
C LEU A 73 15.72 -1.00 1.48
N GLU A 74 15.37 0.22 1.89
CA GLU A 74 16.35 1.29 2.06
C GLU A 74 17.39 0.88 3.12
N PRO A 75 18.69 0.92 2.79
CA PRO A 75 19.74 0.62 3.76
C PRO A 75 19.62 1.58 4.94
N LYS A 76 19.21 1.08 6.11
CA LYS A 76 19.13 1.88 7.33
C LYS A 76 20.54 2.28 7.73
N ALA A 77 20.99 3.45 7.27
CA ALA A 77 22.27 4.04 7.65
C ALA A 77 22.31 4.15 9.18
N ARG A 78 23.08 3.25 9.78
CA ARG A 78 23.27 3.04 11.21
C ARG A 78 23.58 4.38 11.89
N ASN A 79 22.59 5.05 12.48
CA ASN A 79 22.62 5.97 13.64
C ASN A 79 23.85 6.89 13.91
N LEU A 80 24.75 7.16 12.96
CA LEU A 80 26.05 7.78 13.24
C LEU A 80 26.10 9.30 13.04
N ILE A 81 25.08 9.92 12.45
CA ILE A 81 25.09 11.37 12.14
C ILE A 81 24.43 12.21 13.27
N SER A 82 23.95 11.57 14.34
CA SER A 82 23.06 12.24 15.31
C SER A 82 23.74 13.09 16.39
N LYS A 83 25.08 13.10 16.50
CA LYS A 83 25.80 13.90 17.51
C LYS A 83 26.42 15.19 16.96
N THR A 84 26.92 15.20 15.73
CA THR A 84 27.62 16.39 15.18
C THR A 84 26.66 17.41 14.54
N ALA A 85 25.60 16.93 13.87
CA ALA A 85 24.62 17.78 13.17
C ALA A 85 23.78 18.67 14.11
N ARG A 86 23.65 18.29 15.39
CA ARG A 86 22.84 19.04 16.38
C ARG A 86 23.45 20.38 16.78
N ARG A 87 24.75 20.59 16.53
CA ARG A 87 25.49 21.79 16.98
C ARG A 87 25.49 22.94 15.97
N ILE A 88 24.97 22.76 14.74
CA ILE A 88 25.15 23.72 13.63
C ILE A 88 23.79 24.19 13.04
N GLY A 89 22.65 23.94 13.69
CA GLY A 89 21.39 24.61 13.33
C GLY A 89 20.80 24.26 11.95
N PHE A 90 21.28 23.22 11.27
CA PHE A 90 20.65 22.70 10.06
C PHE A 90 19.45 21.81 10.41
N SER A 91 18.33 21.97 9.69
CA SER A 91 17.20 21.05 9.78
C SER A 91 17.64 19.66 9.29
N LYS A 92 17.29 18.63 10.06
CA LYS A 92 17.75 17.23 9.96
C LYS A 92 17.63 16.55 8.58
N ASN A 93 16.95 17.17 7.61
CA ASN A 93 16.41 16.50 6.45
C ASN A 93 17.13 16.76 5.12
N TYR A 94 18.21 17.57 5.09
CA TYR A 94 18.74 18.02 3.81
C TYR A 94 20.22 17.70 3.53
N LEU A 95 21.01 17.27 4.52
CA LEU A 95 22.47 17.17 4.33
C LEU A 95 23.05 15.87 4.92
N VAL A 96 22.48 14.73 4.55
CA VAL A 96 23.32 13.55 4.30
C VAL A 96 23.51 13.57 2.80
N SER A 97 24.77 13.68 2.36
CA SER A 97 25.12 13.84 0.96
C SER A 97 24.41 12.78 0.12
N THR A 98 23.64 13.24 -0.87
CA THR A 98 22.96 12.40 -1.86
C THR A 98 23.90 11.33 -2.44
N HIS A 99 25.18 11.66 -2.60
CA HIS A 99 26.23 10.75 -3.05
C HIS A 99 26.45 9.50 -2.17
N GLU A 100 26.40 9.61 -0.84
CA GLU A 100 26.56 8.43 0.03
C GLU A 100 25.32 7.55 0.00
N GLN A 101 24.12 8.14 -0.07
CA GLN A 101 22.86 7.39 -0.24
C GLN A 101 22.81 6.66 -1.59
N PHE A 102 23.26 7.28 -2.69
CA PHE A 102 23.35 6.59 -3.98
C PHE A 102 24.35 5.41 -3.94
N ARG A 103 25.49 5.53 -3.24
CA ARG A 103 26.42 4.41 -3.03
C ARG A 103 25.86 3.27 -2.19
N LEU A 104 24.87 3.55 -1.34
CA LEU A 104 24.14 2.51 -0.61
C LEU A 104 23.15 1.75 -1.52
N TRP A 105 22.68 2.38 -2.60
CA TRP A 105 21.91 1.74 -3.66
C TRP A 105 22.79 1.19 -4.82
N ASP A 106 24.10 1.49 -4.87
CA ASP A 106 25.09 0.87 -5.79
C ASP A 106 25.29 -0.63 -5.51
N ILE A 107 24.62 -1.18 -4.49
CA ILE A 107 24.44 -2.60 -4.30
C ILE A 107 23.67 -3.14 -5.52
N GLN A 108 24.24 -4.12 -6.23
CA GLN A 108 23.56 -4.79 -7.34
C GLN A 108 22.13 -5.18 -6.91
N ILE A 109 21.13 -4.86 -7.74
CA ILE A 109 19.68 -5.08 -7.45
C ILE A 109 19.39 -6.49 -6.90
N GLU A 110 20.19 -7.49 -7.28
CA GLU A 110 20.14 -8.86 -6.75
C GLU A 110 20.37 -8.96 -5.24
N HIS A 111 21.31 -8.19 -4.68
CA HIS A 111 21.56 -8.17 -3.25
C HIS A 111 20.39 -7.51 -2.48
N ILE A 112 19.78 -6.48 -3.05
CA ILE A 112 18.61 -5.81 -2.47
C ILE A 112 17.42 -6.78 -2.40
N SER A 113 17.22 -7.59 -3.45
CA SER A 113 16.21 -8.65 -3.45
C SER A 113 16.44 -9.69 -2.34
N ASN A 114 17.69 -10.04 -2.06
CA ASN A 114 18.03 -10.96 -0.97
C ASN A 114 17.71 -10.38 0.42
N GLN A 115 17.86 -9.07 0.62
CA GLN A 115 17.50 -8.42 1.89
C GLN A 115 16.00 -8.56 2.22
N ALA A 116 15.13 -8.60 1.19
CA ALA A 116 13.70 -8.79 1.38
C ALA A 116 13.34 -10.09 2.12
N ARG A 117 14.21 -11.12 2.06
CA ARG A 117 14.00 -12.40 2.76
C ARG A 117 14.13 -12.28 4.28
N HIS A 118 14.81 -11.24 4.76
CA HIS A 118 15.10 -11.04 6.19
C HIS A 118 14.24 -9.96 6.84
N ILE A 119 13.37 -9.30 6.08
CA ILE A 119 12.44 -8.29 6.58
C ILE A 119 11.08 -8.94 6.74
N LEU A 120 10.49 -8.89 7.94
CA LEU A 120 9.16 -9.42 8.18
C LEU A 120 8.08 -8.45 7.67
N ALA A 121 6.94 -9.00 7.24
CA ALA A 121 5.81 -8.26 6.73
C ALA A 121 5.29 -7.25 7.76
N LYS A 122 5.22 -7.62 9.03
CA LYS A 122 4.84 -6.71 10.12
C LYS A 122 5.79 -5.53 10.33
N ASP A 123 7.05 -5.67 9.94
CA ASP A 123 8.06 -4.61 10.05
C ASP A 123 8.09 -3.69 8.81
N ALA A 124 7.60 -4.20 7.68
CA ALA A 124 7.49 -3.45 6.43
C ALA A 124 6.11 -2.81 6.23
N MET A 125 5.06 -3.35 6.85
CA MET A 125 3.70 -2.83 6.70
C MET A 125 3.53 -1.50 7.41
N TYR A 126 2.61 -0.71 6.88
CA TYR A 126 2.06 0.40 7.64
C TYR A 126 0.79 -0.06 8.37
N ALA A 127 0.70 0.31 9.65
CA ALA A 127 -0.48 0.12 10.46
C ALA A 127 -1.56 1.10 10.02
N LEU A 128 -2.73 0.58 9.66
CA LEU A 128 -3.80 1.37 9.09
C LEU A 128 -4.33 2.40 10.09
N THR A 129 -4.59 3.61 9.60
CA THR A 129 -5.28 4.63 10.39
C THR A 129 -6.79 4.44 10.32
N SER A 130 -7.53 5.01 11.28
CA SER A 130 -9.00 5.00 11.25
C SER A 130 -9.57 5.63 9.96
N GLY A 131 -8.84 6.57 9.34
CA GLY A 131 -9.20 7.21 8.08
C GLY A 131 -9.04 6.32 6.83
N GLU A 132 -8.51 5.11 6.96
CA GLU A 132 -8.32 4.18 5.85
C GLU A 132 -9.36 3.06 5.80
N TYR A 133 -10.38 3.11 6.67
CA TYR A 133 -11.50 2.17 6.68
C TYR A 133 -12.77 2.84 6.19
N ILE A 134 -13.56 2.12 5.39
CA ILE A 134 -14.87 2.57 4.93
C ILE A 134 -15.89 1.44 5.06
N ASP A 135 -17.15 1.78 5.33
CA ASP A 135 -18.24 0.80 5.40
C ASP A 135 -18.63 0.31 4.00
N SER A 136 -18.96 -0.98 3.85
CA SER A 136 -19.36 -1.55 2.56
C SER A 136 -20.59 -0.88 1.98
N GLU A 137 -21.49 -0.38 2.83
CA GLU A 137 -22.73 0.28 2.42
C GLU A 137 -22.55 1.81 2.26
N ALA A 138 -21.32 2.33 2.43
CA ALA A 138 -21.06 3.75 2.23
C ALA A 138 -21.28 4.15 0.75
N THR A 139 -21.64 5.42 0.55
CA THR A 139 -21.84 5.97 -0.79
C THR A 139 -20.50 6.20 -1.49
N LEU A 140 -20.50 6.15 -2.83
CA LEU A 140 -19.34 6.53 -3.63
C LEU A 140 -18.85 7.95 -3.32
N ALA A 141 -19.75 8.90 -3.02
CA ALA A 141 -19.37 10.27 -2.65
C ALA A 141 -18.55 10.32 -1.35
N ALA A 142 -18.96 9.57 -0.33
CA ALA A 142 -18.22 9.47 0.93
C ALA A 142 -16.83 8.85 0.70
N ALA A 143 -16.77 7.80 -0.13
CA ALA A 143 -15.53 7.15 -0.50
C ALA A 143 -14.56 8.09 -1.25
N THR A 144 -15.06 8.83 -2.23
CA THR A 144 -14.29 9.82 -3.00
C THR A 144 -13.72 10.90 -2.09
N HIS A 145 -14.54 11.43 -1.18
CA HIS A 145 -14.09 12.43 -0.21
C HIS A 145 -12.96 11.89 0.68
N GLN A 146 -13.12 10.67 1.20
CA GLN A 146 -12.14 10.05 2.11
C GLN A 146 -10.82 9.72 1.40
N LEU A 147 -10.87 9.18 0.18
CA LEU A 147 -9.68 8.97 -0.65
C LEU A 147 -8.93 10.28 -0.91
N ALA A 148 -9.64 11.35 -1.31
CA ALA A 148 -9.05 12.64 -1.64
C ALA A 148 -8.44 13.33 -0.41
N ARG A 149 -9.19 13.40 0.70
CA ARG A 149 -8.73 14.07 1.93
C ARG A 149 -7.52 13.39 2.56
N GLY A 150 -7.48 12.06 2.54
CA GLY A 150 -6.39 11.28 3.11
C GLY A 150 -5.21 11.06 2.17
N ASN A 151 -5.31 11.50 0.91
CA ASN A 151 -4.36 11.16 -0.15
C ASN A 151 -4.10 9.64 -0.22
N HIS A 152 -5.16 8.85 -0.06
CA HIS A 152 -5.07 7.39 0.02
C HIS A 152 -5.25 6.76 -1.37
N HIS A 153 -4.38 5.82 -1.72
CA HIS A 153 -4.54 5.02 -2.94
C HIS A 153 -5.61 3.92 -2.82
N SER A 154 -6.01 3.58 -1.60
CA SER A 154 -7.05 2.60 -1.31
C SER A 154 -7.61 2.74 0.10
N LEU A 155 -8.85 2.30 0.27
CA LEU A 155 -9.52 2.13 1.57
C LEU A 155 -9.81 0.65 1.81
N LEU A 156 -9.67 0.20 3.04
CA LEU A 156 -10.17 -1.11 3.46
C LEU A 156 -11.67 -1.03 3.67
N VAL A 157 -12.40 -1.93 3.02
CA VAL A 157 -13.85 -2.00 3.15
C VAL A 157 -14.20 -2.94 4.27
N THR A 158 -15.09 -2.50 5.16
CA THR A 158 -15.53 -3.25 6.33
C THR A 158 -17.02 -3.56 6.27
N ASP A 159 -17.40 -4.74 6.79
CA ASP A 159 -18.80 -5.06 7.04
C ASP A 159 -19.32 -4.39 8.34
N LYS A 160 -20.60 -4.62 8.64
CA LYS A 160 -21.25 -4.14 9.87
C LYS A 160 -20.56 -4.62 11.16
N LYS A 161 -19.82 -5.74 11.11
CA LYS A 161 -19.07 -6.31 12.24
C LYS A 161 -17.62 -5.82 12.29
N LYS A 162 -17.23 -4.85 11.44
CA LYS A 162 -15.87 -4.31 11.33
C LYS A 162 -14.83 -5.34 10.90
N ASN A 163 -15.25 -6.37 10.15
CA ASN A 163 -14.33 -7.26 9.45
C ASN A 163 -13.99 -6.66 8.10
N VAL A 164 -12.73 -6.76 7.69
CA VAL A 164 -12.30 -6.38 6.35
C VAL A 164 -12.87 -7.39 5.35
N VAL A 165 -13.65 -6.92 4.39
CA VAL A 165 -14.31 -7.75 3.35
C VAL A 165 -13.83 -7.44 1.95
N GLY A 166 -13.06 -6.37 1.77
CA GLY A 166 -12.50 -5.99 0.48
C GLY A 166 -11.68 -4.73 0.55
N ILE A 167 -11.29 -4.24 -0.62
CA ILE A 167 -10.51 -3.02 -0.80
C ILE A 167 -11.13 -2.19 -1.90
N LEU A 168 -11.42 -0.93 -1.58
CA LEU A 168 -11.81 0.05 -2.59
C LEU A 168 -10.55 0.76 -3.08
N ARG A 169 -10.22 0.59 -4.35
CA ARG A 169 -9.04 1.23 -4.96
C ARG A 169 -9.43 2.59 -5.49
N GLN A 170 -8.53 3.57 -5.36
CA GLN A 170 -8.71 4.89 -5.96
C GLN A 170 -8.98 4.79 -7.47
N VAL A 171 -8.33 3.86 -8.16
CA VAL A 171 -8.49 3.68 -9.61
C VAL A 171 -9.90 3.24 -9.99
N ASP A 172 -10.55 2.39 -9.18
CA ASP A 172 -11.92 1.94 -9.45
C ASP A 172 -12.91 3.09 -9.25
N VAL A 173 -12.71 3.87 -8.19
CA VAL A 173 -13.48 5.10 -7.93
C VAL A 173 -13.29 6.10 -9.07
N PHE A 174 -12.05 6.32 -9.52
CA PHE A 174 -11.75 7.19 -10.65
C PHE A 174 -12.50 6.73 -11.92
N THR A 175 -12.39 5.45 -12.27
CA THR A 175 -13.07 4.89 -13.44
C THR A 175 -14.58 5.08 -13.37
N VAL A 176 -15.21 4.82 -12.21
CA VAL A 176 -16.66 4.98 -12.04
C VAL A 176 -17.09 6.45 -12.07
N VAL A 177 -16.34 7.35 -11.42
CA VAL A 177 -16.66 8.79 -11.38
C VAL A 177 -16.58 9.42 -12.77
N PHE A 178 -15.61 9.00 -13.56
CA PHE A 178 -15.33 9.58 -14.87
C PHE A 178 -15.83 8.75 -16.06
N SER A 179 -16.62 7.69 -15.82
CA SER A 179 -17.11 6.79 -16.86
C SER A 179 -17.98 7.48 -17.92
N ASN A 180 -18.55 8.65 -17.59
CA ASN A 180 -19.47 9.40 -18.45
C ASN A 180 -18.84 10.65 -19.07
N ILE A 181 -17.52 10.84 -18.97
CA ILE A 181 -16.85 11.89 -19.73
C ILE A 181 -16.89 11.47 -21.21
N GLY A 182 -17.34 12.40 -22.08
CA GLY A 182 -17.49 12.17 -23.52
C GLY A 182 -16.19 11.67 -24.19
N PRO A 183 -16.30 11.13 -25.42
CA PRO A 183 -15.16 10.51 -26.10
C PRO A 183 -13.99 11.49 -26.25
N ILE A 184 -12.78 10.93 -26.25
CA ILE A 184 -11.55 11.66 -26.57
C ILE A 184 -11.69 12.14 -28.03
N GLN A 185 -11.69 13.45 -28.24
CA GLN A 185 -11.66 14.07 -29.58
C GLN A 185 -10.27 13.93 -30.21
#